data_AF-N8X0W1-F1
#
_entry.id   AF-N8X0W1-F1
#
_cell.length_a   1.000
_cell.length_b   1.000
_cell.length_c   1.000
_cell.angle_alpha   90.00
_cell.angle_beta   90.00
_cell.angle_gamma   90.00
#
_symmetry.space_group_name_H-M   'P 1'
#
loop_
_entity.id
_entity.type
_entity.pdbx_description
1 polymer ?
#
loop_
_entity_poly.entity_id
_entity_poly.type
_entity_poly.pdbx_seq_one_letter_code
_entity_poly.pdbx_strand_id
1 'polypeptide(L)'
;MSFLGKSEWKRKKHQPEYRRQWRKLHIGIDAETLQIRAVQLTTNNVSDSQVLGDLLDQIPQDERIDSVYTEGSYDTKQCHQVIADRQAHAVIPPRKMRNHGKIQRVAR
;
A
#
# COMPACT_ATOMS: atom_id res chain seq x y z
N MET A 1 3.40 21.12 -30.71
CA MET A 1 4.57 20.48 -30.06
C MET A 1 4.04 19.59 -28.95
N SER A 2 4.05 18.27 -29.13
CA SER A 2 3.48 17.32 -28.16
C SER A 2 4.55 16.77 -27.22
N PHE A 3 4.29 16.85 -25.91
CA PHE A 3 5.14 16.21 -24.90
C PHE A 3 4.72 14.74 -24.79
N LEU A 4 5.55 13.84 -25.34
CA LEU A 4 5.41 12.40 -25.15
C LEU A 4 5.60 12.04 -23.67
N GLY A 5 4.83 11.06 -23.19
CA GLY A 5 5.03 10.50 -21.87
C GLY A 5 6.44 9.91 -21.70
N LYS A 6 6.97 9.90 -20.48
CA LYS A 6 8.29 9.33 -20.13
C LYS A 6 8.49 7.89 -20.63
N SER A 7 7.39 7.14 -20.74
CA SER A 7 7.26 5.81 -21.33
C SER A 7 7.47 5.80 -22.85
N GLU A 8 6.83 6.71 -23.59
CA GLU A 8 6.92 6.80 -25.04
C GLU A 8 8.30 7.30 -25.51
N TRP A 9 8.88 8.27 -24.81
CA TRP A 9 10.25 8.73 -25.07
C TRP A 9 11.27 7.58 -24.92
N LYS A 10 11.17 6.78 -23.85
CA LYS A 10 12.05 5.62 -23.65
C LYS A 10 11.84 4.54 -24.71
N ARG A 11 10.59 4.27 -25.12
CA ARG A 11 10.27 3.31 -26.19
C ARG A 11 10.89 3.71 -27.53
N LYS A 12 10.92 5.02 -27.84
CA LYS A 12 11.55 5.57 -29.05
C LYS A 12 13.08 5.53 -29.03
N LYS A 13 13.71 5.56 -27.84
CA LYS A 13 15.18 5.61 -27.67
C LYS A 13 15.89 4.24 -27.67
N HIS A 14 15.22 3.14 -27.31
CA HIS A 14 15.90 1.89 -26.94
C HIS A 14 15.41 0.59 -27.61
N GLN A 15 14.51 0.64 -28.60
CA GLN A 15 14.00 -0.55 -29.31
C GLN A 15 13.27 -1.57 -28.37
N PRO A 16 12.64 -2.67 -28.86
CA PRO A 16 11.50 -3.28 -28.14
C PRO A 16 11.86 -4.34 -27.07
N GLU A 17 13.12 -4.72 -26.89
CA GLU A 17 13.50 -5.95 -26.15
C GLU A 17 13.68 -5.80 -24.63
N TYR A 18 12.93 -4.91 -23.98
CA TYR A 18 12.78 -4.98 -22.52
C TYR A 18 11.39 -4.52 -22.04
N ARG A 19 10.48 -5.49 -21.83
CA ARG A 19 9.22 -5.26 -21.11
C ARG A 19 9.54 -4.95 -19.64
N ARG A 20 9.66 -3.65 -19.32
CA ARG A 20 9.73 -3.17 -17.93
C ARG A 20 8.50 -3.63 -17.16
N GLN A 21 8.67 -4.65 -16.30
CA GLN A 21 7.68 -4.96 -15.28
C GLN A 21 7.88 -4.01 -14.10
N TRP A 22 6.82 -3.31 -13.72
CA TRP A 22 6.80 -2.55 -12.48
C TRP A 22 6.58 -3.52 -11.31
N ARG A 23 7.27 -3.27 -10.20
CA ARG A 23 7.03 -3.90 -8.90
C ARG A 23 6.41 -2.88 -7.95
N LYS A 24 5.60 -3.36 -7.02
CA LYS A 24 5.00 -2.56 -5.94
C LYS A 24 5.89 -2.70 -4.71
N LEU A 25 6.28 -1.58 -4.10
CA LEU A 25 6.98 -1.56 -2.82
C LEU A 25 5.98 -1.09 -1.76
N HIS A 26 5.68 -1.96 -0.81
CA HIS A 26 4.84 -1.66 0.35
C HIS A 26 5.76 -1.43 1.55
N ILE A 27 5.46 -0.42 2.36
CA ILE A 27 6.28 -0.02 3.51
C ILE A 27 5.35 0.26 4.69
N GLY A 28 5.57 -0.44 5.80
CA GLY A 28 5.00 -0.10 7.11
C GLY A 28 5.93 0.86 7.83
N ILE A 29 5.43 2.02 8.26
CA ILE A 29 6.17 3.04 8.98
C ILE A 29 5.48 3.28 10.32
N ASP A 30 6.27 3.30 11.39
CA ASP A 30 5.82 3.66 12.73
C ASP A 30 5.46 5.15 12.80
N ALA A 31 4.28 5.47 13.31
CA ALA A 31 3.75 6.84 13.26
C ALA A 31 4.42 7.82 14.23
N GLU A 32 5.04 7.32 15.31
CA GLU A 32 5.66 8.16 16.35
C GLU A 32 7.16 8.32 16.13
N THR A 33 7.85 7.21 15.85
CA THR A 33 9.31 7.14 15.66
C THR A 33 9.75 7.38 14.22
N LEU A 34 8.82 7.33 13.26
CA LEU A 34 9.07 7.40 11.81
C LEU A 34 9.99 6.29 11.26
N GLN A 35 10.21 5.22 12.03
CA GLN A 35 11.02 4.08 11.62
C GLN A 35 10.25 3.19 10.62
N ILE A 36 10.98 2.66 9.63
CA ILE A 36 10.44 1.61 8.76
C ILE A 36 10.41 0.31 9.57
N ARG A 37 9.22 -0.25 9.76
CA ARG A 37 9.00 -1.47 10.55
C ARG A 37 8.76 -2.72 9.70
N ALA A 38 8.24 -2.53 8.48
CA ALA A 38 7.96 -3.61 7.55
C ALA A 38 8.19 -3.16 6.11
N VAL A 39 8.65 -4.06 5.24
CA VAL A 39 8.82 -3.83 3.81
C VAL A 39 8.42 -5.08 3.04
N GLN A 40 7.62 -4.92 1.98
CA GLN A 40 7.33 -6.03 1.06
C GLN A 40 7.40 -5.57 -0.40
N LEU A 41 8.14 -6.31 -1.24
CA LEU A 41 8.30 -6.03 -2.67
C LEU A 41 7.54 -7.06 -3.51
N THR A 42 6.42 -6.67 -4.10
CA THR A 42 5.56 -7.58 -4.87
C THR A 42 5.54 -7.28 -6.37
N THR A 43 5.15 -8.26 -7.17
CA THR A 43 4.84 -8.09 -8.59
C THR A 43 3.47 -7.42 -8.77
N ASN A 44 3.24 -6.77 -9.92
CA ASN A 44 2.04 -5.96 -10.16
C ASN A 44 0.70 -6.75 -10.15
N ASN A 45 0.75 -8.09 -10.21
CA ASN A 45 -0.42 -8.97 -10.12
C ASN A 45 -0.90 -9.24 -8.68
N VAL A 46 -0.13 -8.87 -7.65
CA VAL A 46 -0.54 -9.00 -6.25
C VAL A 46 -1.44 -7.81 -5.87
N SER A 47 -2.61 -8.09 -5.29
CA SER A 47 -3.49 -7.05 -4.72
C SER A 47 -2.90 -6.53 -3.40
N ASP A 48 -3.01 -5.22 -3.16
CA ASP A 48 -2.39 -4.58 -2.00
C ASP A 48 -2.96 -5.18 -0.69
N SER A 49 -4.27 -5.45 -0.66
CA SER A 49 -4.96 -6.15 0.44
C SER A 49 -4.37 -7.52 0.82
N GLN A 50 -3.71 -8.23 -0.11
CA GLN A 50 -3.11 -9.54 0.18
C GLN A 50 -1.79 -9.41 0.94
N VAL A 51 -1.17 -8.23 0.95
CA VAL A 51 0.18 -7.99 1.48
C VAL A 51 0.17 -7.60 2.96
N LEU A 52 -1.00 -7.32 3.54
CA LEU A 52 -1.08 -6.80 4.91
C LEU A 52 -0.55 -7.79 5.97
N GLY A 53 -0.83 -9.09 5.83
CA GLY A 53 -0.30 -10.12 6.73
C GLY A 53 1.21 -10.14 6.73
N ASP A 54 1.82 -10.33 5.56
CA ASP A 54 3.28 -10.31 5.33
C ASP A 54 3.98 -9.05 5.90
N LEU A 55 3.27 -7.92 5.98
CA LEU A 55 3.79 -6.68 6.57
C LEU A 55 3.68 -6.68 8.09
N LEU A 56 2.52 -7.04 8.65
CA LEU A 56 2.36 -7.06 10.12
C LEU A 56 3.29 -8.11 10.74
N ASP A 57 3.46 -9.29 10.12
CA ASP A 57 4.32 -10.37 10.63
C ASP A 57 5.82 -10.02 10.69
N GLN A 58 6.27 -8.91 10.10
CA GLN A 58 7.62 -8.37 10.28
C GLN A 58 7.78 -7.58 11.60
N ILE A 59 6.68 -7.13 12.18
CA ILE A 59 6.65 -6.49 13.50
C ILE A 59 6.59 -7.61 14.56
N PRO A 60 7.42 -7.58 15.62
CA PRO A 60 7.36 -8.59 16.69
C PRO A 60 5.95 -8.77 17.26
N GLN A 61 5.63 -9.97 17.74
CA GLN A 61 4.29 -10.32 18.24
C GLN A 61 4.07 -9.86 19.69
N ASP A 62 5.14 -9.66 20.44
CA ASP A 62 5.18 -9.03 21.76
C ASP A 62 5.08 -7.49 21.69
N GLU A 63 5.26 -6.91 20.49
CA GLU A 63 5.11 -5.48 20.27
C GLU A 63 3.66 -5.12 19.93
N ARG A 64 3.10 -4.22 20.75
CA ARG A 64 1.71 -3.76 20.63
C ARG A 64 1.55 -2.81 19.44
N ILE A 65 0.58 -3.11 18.58
CA ILE A 65 0.12 -2.22 17.51
C ILE A 65 -1.23 -1.64 17.93
N ASP A 66 -1.30 -0.34 18.25
CA ASP A 66 -2.58 0.28 18.64
C ASP A 66 -3.54 0.46 17.46
N SER A 67 -3.03 0.85 16.29
CA SER A 67 -3.84 1.05 15.09
C SER A 67 -3.05 0.86 13.80
N VAL A 68 -3.76 0.43 12.75
CA VAL A 68 -3.21 0.20 11.42
C VAL A 68 -3.90 1.11 10.42
N TYR A 69 -3.15 2.07 9.88
CA TYR A 69 -3.60 3.04 8.88
C TYR A 69 -3.27 2.53 7.47
N THR A 70 -4.26 2.45 6.57
CA THR A 70 -4.08 1.99 5.18
C THR A 70 -4.93 2.78 4.19
N GLU A 71 -4.76 2.54 2.89
CA GLU A 71 -5.69 3.04 1.86
C GLU A 71 -6.93 2.14 1.73
N GLY A 72 -8.02 2.66 1.15
CA GLY A 72 -9.27 1.89 0.93
C GLY A 72 -9.15 0.70 -0.04
N SER A 73 -7.97 0.46 -0.63
CA SER A 73 -7.65 -0.82 -1.28
C SER A 73 -7.62 -1.97 -0.26
N TYR A 74 -7.27 -1.70 1.00
CA TYR A 74 -7.26 -2.66 2.11
C TYR A 74 -8.62 -2.85 2.78
N ASP A 75 -9.67 -2.14 2.35
CA ASP A 75 -11.03 -2.31 2.87
C ASP A 75 -11.64 -3.65 2.42
N THR A 76 -11.26 -4.72 3.12
CA THR A 76 -11.66 -6.11 2.87
C THR A 76 -11.76 -6.86 4.20
N LYS A 77 -12.67 -7.85 4.28
CA LYS A 77 -12.85 -8.66 5.49
C LYS A 77 -11.56 -9.34 5.97
N GLN A 78 -10.70 -9.77 5.04
CA GLN A 78 -9.43 -10.41 5.36
C GLN A 78 -8.46 -9.42 6.04
N CYS A 79 -8.35 -8.20 5.53
CA CYS A 79 -7.50 -7.17 6.16
C CYS A 79 -8.01 -6.80 7.56
N HIS A 80 -9.33 -6.62 7.71
CA HIS A 80 -9.94 -6.36 9.02
C HIS A 80 -9.67 -7.50 10.02
N GLN A 81 -9.74 -8.77 9.58
CA GLN A 81 -9.39 -9.92 10.43
C GLN A 81 -7.91 -9.90 10.83
N VAL A 82 -6.99 -9.72 9.87
CA VAL A 82 -5.54 -9.67 10.13
C VAL A 82 -5.16 -8.55 11.11
N ILE A 83 -5.84 -7.40 11.07
CA ILE A 83 -5.64 -6.31 12.03
C ILE A 83 -6.23 -6.67 13.41
N ALA A 84 -7.40 -7.31 13.44
CA ALA A 84 -8.05 -7.75 14.67
C ALA A 84 -7.29 -8.89 15.39
N ASP A 85 -6.65 -9.79 14.64
CA ASP A 85 -5.79 -10.86 15.16
C ASP A 85 -4.55 -10.28 15.88
N ARG A 86 -4.07 -9.11 15.43
CA ARG A 86 -3.06 -8.28 16.11
C ARG A 86 -3.61 -7.41 17.26
N GLN A 87 -4.89 -7.56 17.59
CA GLN A 87 -5.61 -6.76 18.59
C GLN A 87 -5.58 -5.24 18.35
N ALA A 88 -5.35 -4.83 17.09
CA ALA A 88 -5.20 -3.44 16.69
C ALA A 88 -6.49 -2.84 16.14
N HIS A 89 -6.60 -1.51 16.12
CA HIS A 89 -7.72 -0.81 15.49
C HIS A 89 -7.48 -0.55 13.99
N ALA A 90 -8.40 -0.98 13.12
CA ALA A 90 -8.31 -0.76 11.68
C ALA A 90 -8.76 0.67 11.30
N VAL A 91 -7.84 1.52 10.84
CA VAL A 91 -8.16 2.86 10.32
C VAL A 91 -8.06 2.86 8.80
N ILE A 92 -9.10 2.32 8.16
CA ILE A 92 -9.20 2.18 6.71
C ILE A 92 -10.27 3.14 6.17
N PRO A 93 -9.95 4.07 5.25
CA PRO A 93 -10.94 4.93 4.64
C PRO A 93 -11.85 4.11 3.71
N PRO A 94 -13.16 4.39 3.64
CA PRO A 94 -14.08 3.64 2.80
C PRO A 94 -13.60 3.56 1.35
N ARG A 95 -13.62 2.36 0.76
CA ARG A 95 -13.19 2.16 -0.63
C ARG A 95 -14.01 3.06 -1.56
N LYS A 96 -13.35 4.01 -2.24
CA LYS A 96 -14.02 4.91 -3.21
C LYS A 96 -14.57 4.12 -4.40
N MET A 97 -15.87 3.82 -4.35
CA MET A 97 -16.69 3.67 -5.55
C MET A 97 -16.58 4.95 -6.37
N ARG A 98 -16.45 4.83 -7.70
CA ARG A 98 -16.30 5.97 -8.61
C ARG A 98 -17.55 6.88 -8.56
N ASN A 99 -17.49 7.95 -7.77
CA ASN A 99 -18.21 9.21 -7.96
C ASN A 99 -17.60 10.37 -7.15
N HIS A 100 -17.95 11.59 -7.55
CA HIS A 100 -17.26 12.86 -7.26
C HIS A 100 -17.39 13.33 -5.80
N GLY A 101 -16.33 13.93 -5.21
CA GLY A 101 -16.39 14.56 -3.88
C GLY A 101 -15.02 14.85 -3.22
N LYS A 102 -14.95 15.87 -2.35
CA LYS A 102 -13.71 16.49 -1.81
C LYS A 102 -13.51 16.29 -0.29
N ILE A 103 -12.26 15.99 0.12
CA ILE A 103 -11.56 16.31 1.42
C ILE A 103 -12.20 15.68 2.70
N GLN A 104 -11.51 15.17 3.75
CA GLN A 104 -10.75 15.84 4.84
C GLN A 104 -9.91 14.83 5.70
N ARG A 105 -9.04 15.33 6.60
CA ARG A 105 -8.33 14.63 7.73
C ARG A 105 -8.30 15.63 8.94
N VAL A 106 -7.86 15.33 10.18
CA VAL A 106 -6.95 14.30 10.72
C VAL A 106 -7.17 14.07 12.23
N ALA A 107 -6.60 12.97 12.76
CA ALA A 107 -6.39 12.63 14.18
C ALA A 107 -7.65 12.30 15.03
N ARG A 108 -7.55 11.51 16.11
CA ARG A 108 -6.39 10.86 16.77
C ARG A 108 -6.55 9.34 16.74
#